data_AF-A0A2V8ST11-F1
#
_entry.id   AF-A0A2V8ST11-F1
#
_cell.length_a   1.000
_cell.length_b   1.000
_cell.length_c   1.000
_cell.angle_alpha   90.00
_cell.angle_beta   90.00
_cell.angle_gamma   90.00
#
_symmetry.space_group_name_H-M   'P 1'
#
loop_
_entity.id
_entity.type
_entity.pdbx_description
1 polymer ?
#
loop_
_entity_poly.entity_id
_entity_poly.type
_entity_poly.pdbx_seq_one_letter_code
_entity_poly.pdbx_strand_id
1 'polypeptide(L)'
;MVEAARVVVPARTAGDYLALALATCGVGLIPLAPGTWGSAVGVVVYLALGRAAQTTFDYAVTRGLDLSPQTFQTLLTTALLFVVFIISLAGTWAATRAEKLFGKKDPGAVVVDEVAGQLVAFLFVPWGAGWWAVVAGFVAFRAFDIWKPYPVRRLEGLGGGLGVMADDLLAGFYAAALVSLLVSVQILF
;
A
#
# COMPACT_ATOMS: atom_id res chain seq x y z
N MET A 1 30.46 -8.24 -44.41
CA MET A 1 29.25 -8.66 -43.66
C MET A 1 29.60 -8.55 -42.19
N VAL A 2 29.01 -7.60 -41.47
CA VAL A 2 29.25 -7.44 -40.02
C VAL A 2 28.24 -8.33 -39.31
N GLU A 3 28.74 -9.34 -38.62
CA GLU A 3 27.96 -10.29 -37.84
C GLU A 3 27.35 -9.55 -36.65
N ALA A 4 26.02 -9.39 -36.64
CA ALA A 4 25.30 -8.78 -35.54
C ALA A 4 25.46 -9.66 -34.31
N ALA A 5 26.28 -9.21 -33.35
CA ALA A 5 26.40 -9.85 -32.05
C ALA A 5 25.01 -9.96 -31.43
N ARG A 6 24.48 -11.19 -31.35
CA ARG A 6 23.23 -11.45 -30.63
C ARG A 6 23.48 -11.06 -29.18
N VAL A 7 22.84 -9.97 -28.74
CA VAL A 7 22.79 -9.62 -27.33
C VAL A 7 22.09 -10.77 -26.61
N VAL A 8 22.87 -11.63 -25.96
CA VAL A 8 22.33 -12.70 -25.13
C VAL A 8 21.73 -12.03 -23.90
N VAL A 9 20.40 -11.87 -23.91
CA VAL A 9 19.68 -11.42 -22.72
C VAL A 9 19.78 -12.56 -21.69
N PRO A 10 20.39 -12.34 -20.51
CA PRO A 10 20.53 -13.39 -19.52
C PRO A 10 19.15 -13.90 -19.08
N ALA A 11 19.05 -15.22 -18.86
CA ALA A 11 17.82 -15.84 -18.40
C ALA A 11 17.41 -15.27 -17.03
N ARG A 12 16.11 -15.05 -16.83
CA ARG A 12 15.57 -14.56 -15.55
C ARG A 12 15.82 -15.56 -14.42
N THR A 13 16.26 -15.06 -13.28
CA THR A 13 16.48 -15.81 -12.05
C THR A 13 15.17 -15.97 -11.25
N ALA A 14 15.12 -16.90 -10.30
CA ALA A 14 13.99 -17.03 -9.37
C ALA A 14 13.72 -15.71 -8.59
N GLY A 15 14.78 -14.97 -8.25
CA GLY A 15 14.66 -13.67 -7.60
C GLY A 15 14.02 -12.60 -8.49
N ASP A 16 14.17 -12.69 -9.82
CA ASP A 16 13.50 -11.78 -10.75
C ASP A 16 12.00 -12.04 -10.80
N TYR A 17 11.60 -13.31 -10.83
CA TYR A 17 10.17 -13.66 -10.77
C TYR A 17 9.54 -13.26 -9.44
N LEU A 18 10.23 -13.47 -8.32
CA LEU A 18 9.76 -13.02 -7.01
C LEU A 18 9.62 -11.50 -6.96
N ALA A 19 10.61 -10.75 -7.44
CA ALA A 19 10.54 -9.29 -7.48
C ALA A 19 9.38 -8.80 -8.35
N LEU A 20 9.16 -9.39 -9.53
CA LEU A 20 8.03 -9.04 -10.39
C LEU A 20 6.68 -9.38 -9.72
N ALA A 21 6.57 -10.54 -9.07
CA ALA A 21 5.34 -10.93 -8.38
C ALA A 21 5.02 -9.98 -7.23
N LEU A 22 6.02 -9.60 -6.42
CA LEU A 22 5.85 -8.64 -5.33
C LEU A 22 5.54 -7.24 -5.84
N ALA A 23 6.34 -6.74 -6.79
CA ALA A 23 6.18 -5.40 -7.34
C ALA A 23 4.82 -5.20 -8.01
N THR A 24 4.34 -6.21 -8.73
CA THR A 24 3.06 -6.11 -9.46
C THR A 24 1.86 -6.58 -8.64
N CYS A 25 2.07 -7.30 -7.54
CA CYS A 25 1.03 -7.99 -6.78
C CYS A 25 0.07 -8.82 -7.67
N GLY A 26 0.51 -9.22 -8.87
CA GLY A 26 -0.31 -9.80 -9.94
C GLY A 26 -1.26 -8.81 -10.64
N VAL A 27 -1.86 -7.86 -9.90
CA VAL A 27 -2.87 -6.93 -10.41
C VAL A 27 -2.30 -5.78 -11.24
N GLY A 28 -1.03 -5.42 -11.05
CA GLY A 28 -0.34 -4.40 -11.84
C GLY A 28 -0.15 -4.78 -13.31
N LEU A 29 -0.40 -6.05 -13.67
CA LEU A 29 -0.42 -6.52 -15.07
C LEU A 29 -1.76 -6.24 -15.77
N ILE A 30 -2.77 -5.76 -15.04
CA ILE A 30 -4.05 -5.36 -15.62
C ILE A 30 -3.84 -4.06 -16.41
N PRO A 31 -4.14 -4.00 -17.71
CA PRO A 31 -3.80 -2.86 -18.56
C PRO A 31 -4.58 -1.59 -18.24
N LEU A 32 -5.74 -1.71 -17.58
CA LEU A 32 -6.61 -0.59 -17.26
C LEU A 32 -6.36 -0.11 -15.82
N ALA A 33 -5.79 1.08 -15.69
CA ALA A 33 -5.55 1.76 -14.40
C ALA A 33 -4.91 0.83 -13.34
N PRO A 34 -3.72 0.26 -13.61
CA PRO A 34 -3.06 -0.69 -12.72
C PRO A 34 -2.98 -0.20 -11.28
N GLY A 35 -2.74 1.11 -11.08
CA GLY A 35 -2.69 1.67 -9.74
C GLY A 35 -3.98 1.69 -8.94
N THR A 36 -5.11 1.74 -9.63
CA THR A 36 -6.42 1.57 -8.99
C THR A 36 -6.58 0.15 -8.45
N TRP A 37 -6.04 -0.85 -9.15
CA TRP A 37 -6.05 -2.23 -8.67
C TRP A 37 -5.06 -2.46 -7.52
N GLY A 38 -3.88 -1.85 -7.55
CA GLY A 38 -2.96 -1.82 -6.41
C GLY A 38 -3.61 -1.28 -5.14
N SER A 39 -4.27 -0.12 -5.27
CA SER A 39 -5.03 0.47 -4.16
C SER A 39 -6.20 -0.44 -3.72
N ALA A 40 -6.92 -1.07 -4.65
CA ALA A 40 -7.99 -2.01 -4.29
C ALA A 40 -7.47 -3.23 -3.50
N VAL A 41 -6.27 -3.74 -3.83
CA VAL A 41 -5.60 -4.76 -3.03
C VAL A 41 -5.33 -4.26 -1.61
N GLY A 42 -4.86 -3.02 -1.45
CA GLY A 42 -4.70 -2.39 -0.13
C GLY A 42 -6.00 -2.35 0.69
N VAL A 43 -7.13 -2.01 0.06
CA VAL A 43 -8.46 -2.06 0.71
C VAL A 43 -8.82 -3.48 1.14
N VAL A 44 -8.63 -4.47 0.26
CA VAL A 44 -8.93 -5.87 0.58
C VAL A 44 -8.09 -6.36 1.76
N VAL A 45 -6.79 -6.01 1.78
CA VAL A 45 -5.88 -6.35 2.89
C VAL A 45 -6.35 -5.69 4.19
N TYR A 46 -6.69 -4.41 4.18
CA TYR A 46 -7.23 -3.71 5.36
C TYR A 46 -8.49 -4.39 5.91
N LEU A 47 -9.47 -4.69 5.03
CA LEU A 47 -10.72 -5.33 5.44
C LEU A 47 -10.49 -6.75 5.98
N ALA A 48 -9.62 -7.52 5.36
CA ALA A 48 -9.27 -8.86 5.81
C ALA A 48 -8.59 -8.83 7.19
N LEU A 49 -7.61 -7.94 7.38
CA LEU A 49 -6.92 -7.76 8.66
C LEU A 49 -7.86 -7.31 9.76
N GLY A 50 -8.69 -6.30 9.50
CA GLY A 50 -9.65 -5.82 10.49
C GLY A 50 -10.72 -6.87 10.83
N ARG A 51 -11.17 -7.66 9.85
CA ARG A 51 -12.13 -8.75 10.11
C ARG A 51 -11.50 -9.89 10.92
N ALA A 52 -10.25 -10.25 10.64
CA ALA A 52 -9.49 -11.24 11.40
C ALA A 52 -9.21 -10.75 12.83
N ALA A 53 -8.82 -9.48 12.98
CA ALA A 53 -8.63 -8.84 14.27
C ALA A 53 -9.94 -8.85 15.08
N GLN A 54 -11.07 -8.46 14.48
CA GLN A 54 -12.38 -8.43 15.14
C GLN A 54 -12.75 -9.82 15.66
N THR A 55 -12.60 -10.85 14.81
CA THR A 55 -12.89 -12.24 15.19
C THR A 55 -12.03 -12.69 16.37
N THR A 56 -10.75 -12.32 16.37
CA THR A 56 -9.81 -12.65 17.45
C THR A 56 -10.18 -11.93 18.74
N PHE A 57 -10.56 -10.65 18.63
CA PHE A 57 -11.01 -9.83 19.75
C PHE A 57 -12.30 -10.38 20.38
N ASP A 58 -13.31 -10.68 19.57
CA ASP A 58 -14.58 -11.25 20.03
C ASP A 58 -14.37 -12.60 20.73
N TYR A 59 -13.47 -13.43 20.19
CA TYR A 59 -13.07 -14.69 20.81
C TYR A 59 -12.38 -14.48 22.15
N ALA A 60 -11.43 -13.53 22.24
CA ALA A 60 -10.73 -13.20 23.47
C ALA A 60 -11.69 -12.71 24.58
N VAL A 61 -12.64 -11.82 24.23
CA VAL A 61 -13.67 -11.34 25.15
C VAL A 61 -14.56 -12.49 25.63
N THR A 62 -14.96 -13.40 24.74
CA THR A 62 -15.75 -14.60 25.10
C THR A 62 -15.00 -15.56 26.04
N ARG A 63 -13.66 -15.53 26.01
CA ARG A 63 -12.79 -16.28 26.94
C ARG A 63 -12.60 -15.60 28.30
N GLY A 64 -13.26 -14.46 28.54
CA GLY A 64 -13.22 -13.74 29.81
C GLY A 64 -12.08 -12.72 29.91
N LEU A 65 -11.43 -12.37 28.80
CA LEU A 65 -10.46 -11.27 28.79
C LEU A 65 -11.21 -9.92 28.74
N ASP A 66 -10.97 -9.08 29.74
CA ASP A 66 -11.52 -7.72 29.78
C ASP A 66 -10.70 -6.79 28.87
N LEU A 67 -11.07 -6.74 27.60
CA LEU A 67 -10.41 -5.91 26.58
C LEU A 67 -11.30 -4.74 26.21
N SER A 68 -10.74 -3.53 26.28
CA SER A 68 -11.44 -2.32 25.84
C SER A 68 -11.44 -2.18 24.32
N PRO A 69 -12.40 -1.42 23.74
CA PRO A 69 -12.37 -1.05 22.32
C PRO A 69 -11.08 -0.31 21.91
N GLN A 70 -10.45 0.42 22.83
CA GLN A 70 -9.17 1.09 22.59
C GLN A 70 -8.03 0.07 22.42
N THR A 71 -8.05 -1.03 23.19
CA THR A 71 -7.09 -2.13 23.02
C THR A 71 -7.24 -2.76 21.65
N PHE A 72 -8.48 -3.00 21.19
CA PHE A 72 -8.74 -3.48 19.83
C PHE A 72 -8.11 -2.58 18.76
N GLN A 73 -8.41 -1.28 18.81
CA GLN A 73 -7.89 -0.32 17.82
C GLN A 73 -6.36 -0.25 17.86
N THR A 74 -5.76 -0.35 19.05
CA THR A 74 -4.29 -0.36 19.21
C THR A 74 -3.66 -1.59 18.56
N LEU A 75 -4.25 -2.78 18.76
CA LEU A 75 -3.79 -4.01 18.13
C LEU A 75 -3.93 -3.97 16.61
N LEU A 76 -5.06 -3.50 16.09
CA LEU A 76 -5.28 -3.35 14.66
C LEU A 76 -4.27 -2.37 14.02
N THR A 77 -4.09 -1.20 14.64
CA THR A 77 -3.13 -0.19 14.15
C THR A 77 -1.71 -0.73 14.18
N THR A 78 -1.33 -1.47 15.23
CA THR A 78 -0.01 -2.11 15.34
C THR A 78 0.18 -3.17 14.25
N ALA A 79 -0.83 -4.00 13.99
CA ALA A 79 -0.78 -4.99 12.91
C ALA A 79 -0.66 -4.31 11.53
N LEU A 80 -1.42 -3.24 11.28
CA LEU A 80 -1.34 -2.48 10.03
C LEU A 80 0.05 -1.84 9.85
N LEU A 81 0.61 -1.21 10.88
CA LEU A 81 1.97 -0.65 10.83
C LEU A 81 3.00 -1.72 10.52
N PHE A 82 2.88 -2.91 11.13
CA PHE A 82 3.78 -4.02 10.85
C PHE A 82 3.65 -4.50 9.40
N VAL A 83 2.43 -4.66 8.89
CA VAL A 83 2.19 -5.06 7.49
C VAL A 83 2.72 -4.01 6.51
N VAL A 84 2.45 -2.73 6.74
CA VAL A 84 3.00 -1.62 5.95
C VAL A 84 4.52 -1.65 5.97
N PHE A 85 5.15 -1.85 7.14
CA PHE A 85 6.60 -1.93 7.24
C PHE A 85 7.18 -3.07 6.40
N ILE A 86 6.60 -4.27 6.49
CA ILE A 86 7.06 -5.43 5.72
C ILE A 86 6.86 -5.21 4.21
N ILE A 87 5.69 -4.72 3.79
CA ILE A 87 5.39 -4.40 2.39
C ILE A 87 6.36 -3.33 1.88
N SER A 88 6.67 -2.31 2.68
CA SER A 88 7.57 -1.24 2.26
C SER A 88 9.01 -1.72 2.06
N LEU A 89 9.51 -2.59 2.93
CA LEU A 89 10.85 -3.19 2.76
C LEU A 89 10.89 -4.10 1.52
N ALA A 90 9.93 -5.01 1.40
CA ALA A 90 9.86 -5.95 0.28
C ALA A 90 9.61 -5.22 -1.05
N GLY A 91 8.72 -4.23 -1.03
CA GLY A 91 8.34 -3.37 -2.14
C GLY A 91 9.50 -2.51 -2.63
N THR A 92 10.27 -1.89 -1.73
CA THR A 92 11.47 -1.13 -2.11
C THR A 92 12.46 -1.99 -2.89
N TRP A 93 12.73 -3.20 -2.40
CA TRP A 93 13.60 -4.15 -3.11
C TRP A 93 13.00 -4.61 -4.44
N ALA A 94 11.72 -4.98 -4.44
CA ALA A 94 11.01 -5.50 -5.60
C ALA A 94 10.89 -4.45 -6.72
N ALA A 95 10.49 -3.22 -6.38
CA ALA A 95 10.38 -2.09 -7.31
C ALA A 95 11.73 -1.74 -7.92
N THR A 96 12.80 -1.63 -7.12
CA THR A 96 14.17 -1.36 -7.64
C THR A 96 14.61 -2.42 -8.65
N ARG A 97 14.25 -3.69 -8.42
CA ARG A 97 14.58 -4.78 -9.33
C ARG A 97 13.66 -4.80 -10.55
N ALA A 98 12.37 -4.51 -10.38
CA ALA A 98 11.40 -4.39 -11.46
C ALA A 98 11.79 -3.27 -12.45
N GLU A 99 12.22 -2.10 -11.98
CA GLU A 99 12.71 -1.01 -12.85
C GLU A 99 13.81 -1.48 -13.80
N LYS A 100 14.78 -2.25 -13.28
CA LYS A 100 15.87 -2.83 -14.08
C LYS A 100 15.37 -3.86 -15.08
N LEU A 101 14.40 -4.69 -14.68
CA LEU A 101 13.83 -5.75 -15.52
C LEU A 101 12.92 -5.22 -16.62
N PHE A 102 12.19 -4.13 -16.35
CA PHE A 102 11.36 -3.44 -17.34
C PHE A 102 12.16 -2.45 -18.20
N GLY A 103 13.38 -2.09 -17.78
CA GLY A 103 14.21 -1.10 -18.48
C GLY A 103 13.60 0.31 -18.47
N LYS A 104 12.70 0.58 -17.51
CA LYS A 104 11.96 1.83 -17.38
C LYS A 104 11.95 2.23 -15.91
N LYS A 105 12.24 3.51 -15.64
CA LYS A 105 12.05 4.10 -14.31
C LYS A 105 10.56 4.19 -14.03
N ASP A 106 10.15 3.77 -12.83
CA ASP A 106 8.75 3.76 -12.40
C ASP A 106 7.77 3.16 -13.45
N PRO A 107 7.87 1.85 -13.73
CA PRO A 107 6.93 1.19 -14.62
C PRO A 107 5.57 1.13 -13.92
N GLY A 108 4.51 1.67 -14.52
CA GLY A 108 3.16 1.62 -13.95
C GLY A 108 2.55 0.23 -13.74
N ALA A 109 3.29 -0.86 -13.98
CA ALA A 109 2.92 -2.21 -13.55
C ALA A 109 3.40 -2.53 -12.12
N VAL A 110 4.31 -1.71 -11.57
CA VAL A 110 4.69 -1.72 -10.16
C VAL A 110 3.57 -1.01 -9.41
N VAL A 111 2.95 -1.72 -8.46
CA VAL A 111 1.75 -1.27 -7.73
C VAL A 111 1.82 -1.55 -6.23
N VAL A 112 2.97 -2.05 -5.76
CA VAL A 112 3.21 -2.42 -4.36
C VAL A 112 3.31 -1.19 -3.43
N ASP A 113 3.78 -0.10 -3.99
CA ASP A 113 3.72 1.27 -3.47
C ASP A 113 2.27 1.69 -3.19
N GLU A 114 1.37 1.47 -4.14
CA GLU A 114 -0.03 1.88 -3.99
C GLU A 114 -0.77 1.00 -2.98
N VAL A 115 -0.41 -0.28 -2.88
CA VAL A 115 -0.89 -1.16 -1.79
C VAL A 115 -0.46 -0.59 -0.44
N ALA A 116 0.81 -0.23 -0.30
CA ALA A 116 1.36 0.29 0.95
C ALA A 116 0.76 1.66 1.31
N GLY A 117 0.71 2.58 0.35
CA GLY A 117 0.12 3.91 0.52
C GLY A 117 -1.37 3.84 0.89
N GLN A 118 -2.13 2.95 0.25
CA GLN A 118 -3.54 2.75 0.59
C GLN A 118 -3.71 2.19 2.02
N LEU A 119 -2.84 1.29 2.47
CA LEU A 119 -2.86 0.82 3.86
C LEU A 119 -2.53 1.94 4.86
N VAL A 120 -1.57 2.81 4.51
CA VAL A 120 -1.27 4.01 5.32
C VAL A 120 -2.50 4.91 5.44
N ALA A 121 -3.28 5.09 4.36
CA ALA A 121 -4.51 5.89 4.37
C ALA A 121 -5.55 5.43 5.39
N PHE A 122 -5.48 4.18 5.86
CA PHE A 122 -6.39 3.61 6.85
C PHE A 122 -5.81 3.49 8.27
N LEU A 123 -4.53 3.84 8.50
CA LEU A 123 -3.86 3.64 9.80
C LEU A 123 -4.60 4.27 10.98
N PHE A 124 -5.19 5.45 10.78
CA PHE A 124 -5.85 6.23 11.83
C PHE A 124 -7.37 6.31 11.66
N VAL A 125 -7.94 5.45 10.82
CA VAL A 125 -9.39 5.33 10.67
C VAL A 125 -9.90 4.33 11.70
N PRO A 126 -10.74 4.74 12.67
CA PRO A 126 -11.32 3.82 13.63
C PRO A 126 -12.06 2.69 12.92
N TRP A 127 -11.80 1.46 13.33
CA TRP A 127 -12.57 0.33 12.84
C TRP A 127 -14.04 0.52 13.22
N GLY A 128 -14.94 0.38 12.25
CA GLY A 128 -16.36 0.66 12.44
C GLY A 128 -16.78 2.12 12.22
N ALA A 129 -15.89 3.02 11.76
CA ALA A 129 -16.25 4.39 11.36
C ALA A 129 -17.28 4.48 10.21
N GLY A 130 -17.61 3.35 9.58
CA GLY A 130 -18.60 3.21 8.52
C GLY A 130 -17.97 2.93 7.16
N TRP A 131 -18.76 2.35 6.25
CA TRP A 131 -18.30 2.00 4.89
C TRP A 131 -17.82 3.23 4.10
N TRP A 132 -18.42 4.39 4.38
CA TRP A 132 -18.06 5.65 3.73
C TRP A 132 -16.61 6.04 4.01
N ALA A 133 -16.06 5.72 5.20
CA ALA A 133 -14.68 6.05 5.56
C ALA A 133 -13.67 5.23 4.75
N VAL A 134 -14.01 3.99 4.41
CA VAL A 134 -13.22 3.14 3.50
C VAL A 134 -13.20 3.73 2.10
N VAL A 135 -14.37 4.14 1.59
CA VAL A 135 -14.49 4.80 0.28
C VAL A 135 -13.74 6.14 0.27
N ALA A 136 -13.89 6.94 1.33
CA ALA A 136 -13.20 8.22 1.47
C ALA A 136 -11.67 8.03 1.50
N GLY A 137 -11.15 7.03 2.22
CA GLY A 137 -9.72 6.73 2.25
C GLY A 137 -9.19 6.20 0.93
N PHE A 138 -9.98 5.43 0.19
CA PHE A 138 -9.62 5.02 -1.18
C PHE A 138 -9.52 6.23 -2.11
N VAL A 139 -10.57 7.05 -2.16
CA VAL A 139 -10.63 8.21 -3.05
C VAL A 139 -9.60 9.27 -2.67
N ALA A 140 -9.43 9.56 -1.38
CA ALA A 140 -8.45 10.53 -0.89
C ALA A 140 -7.02 10.09 -1.22
N PHE A 141 -6.69 8.81 -0.99
CA PHE A 141 -5.38 8.27 -1.36
C PHE A 141 -5.10 8.45 -2.85
N ARG A 142 -6.01 7.97 -3.71
CA ARG A 142 -5.84 8.11 -5.17
C ARG A 142 -5.72 9.57 -5.59
N ALA A 143 -6.47 10.48 -4.96
CA ALA A 143 -6.37 11.91 -5.26
C ALA A 143 -4.99 12.48 -4.89
N PHE A 144 -4.44 12.13 -3.72
CA PHE A 144 -3.12 12.60 -3.29
C PHE A 144 -1.96 11.95 -4.04
N ASP A 145 -2.07 10.67 -4.39
CA ASP A 145 -1.10 9.97 -5.23
C ASP A 145 -1.05 10.59 -6.64
N ILE A 146 -2.20 10.85 -7.27
CA ILE A 146 -2.23 11.47 -8.61
C ILE A 146 -1.74 12.92 -8.57
N TRP A 147 -2.13 13.68 -7.53
CA TRP A 147 -1.80 15.10 -7.44
C TRP A 147 -0.34 15.35 -7.01
N LYS A 148 0.18 14.52 -6.10
CA LYS A 148 1.50 14.64 -5.45
C LYS A 148 1.76 16.05 -4.89
N PRO A 149 0.95 16.54 -3.91
CA PRO A 149 1.17 17.84 -3.30
C PRO A 149 2.50 17.89 -2.55
N TYR A 150 3.03 19.10 -2.35
CA TYR A 150 4.30 19.28 -1.65
C TYR A 150 4.27 18.67 -0.22
N PRO A 151 5.28 17.90 0.21
CA PRO A 151 6.54 17.56 -0.45
C PRO A 151 6.58 16.18 -1.14
N VAL A 152 5.44 15.52 -1.39
CA VAL A 152 5.35 14.17 -2.03
C VAL A 152 6.23 14.09 -3.27
N ARG A 153 6.09 15.04 -4.19
CA ARG A 153 6.87 15.08 -5.44
C ARG A 153 8.39 15.22 -5.25
N ARG A 154 8.87 15.69 -4.08
CA ARG A 154 10.32 15.75 -3.81
C ARG A 154 10.91 14.38 -3.49
N LEU A 155 10.09 13.42 -3.03
CA LEU A 155 10.56 12.09 -2.66
C LEU A 155 10.96 11.24 -3.87
N GLU A 156 10.42 11.53 -5.06
CA GLU A 156 10.85 10.94 -6.34
C GLU A 156 12.36 11.16 -6.62
N GLY A 157 12.97 12.16 -5.98
CA GLY A 157 14.40 12.45 -6.03
C GLY A 157 15.29 11.44 -5.31
N LEU A 158 14.73 10.58 -4.45
CA LEU A 158 15.48 9.52 -3.75
C LEU A 158 15.95 8.41 -4.69
N GLY A 159 15.25 8.22 -5.82
CA GLY A 159 15.57 7.24 -6.85
C GLY A 159 15.34 5.78 -6.44
N GLY A 160 15.24 4.91 -7.45
CA GLY A 160 14.97 3.48 -7.24
C GLY A 160 13.60 3.23 -6.59
N GLY A 161 13.44 2.02 -6.07
CA GLY A 161 12.23 1.63 -5.33
C GLY A 161 12.01 2.42 -4.05
N LEU A 162 13.05 3.07 -3.47
CA LEU A 162 12.85 3.90 -2.28
C LEU A 162 12.04 5.15 -2.62
N GLY A 163 12.34 5.80 -3.75
CA GLY A 163 11.57 6.94 -4.23
C GLY A 163 10.12 6.57 -4.54
N VAL A 164 9.91 5.42 -5.20
CA VAL A 164 8.60 4.87 -5.60
C VAL A 164 7.76 4.44 -4.39
N MET A 165 8.37 3.94 -3.31
CA MET A 165 7.60 3.63 -2.11
C MET A 165 7.30 4.89 -1.29
N ALA A 166 8.25 5.82 -1.22
CA ALA A 166 8.16 6.95 -0.29
C ALA A 166 7.11 8.00 -0.68
N ASP A 167 6.92 8.27 -1.97
CA ASP A 167 5.89 9.19 -2.45
C ASP A 167 4.48 8.67 -2.13
N ASP A 168 4.18 7.41 -2.40
CA ASP A 168 2.88 6.79 -2.10
C ASP A 168 2.61 6.64 -0.61
N LEU A 169 3.62 6.30 0.19
CA LEU A 169 3.47 6.29 1.65
C LEU A 169 3.13 7.68 2.20
N LEU A 170 3.71 8.75 1.64
CA LEU A 170 3.40 10.12 2.06
C LEU A 170 2.02 10.58 1.56
N ALA A 171 1.63 10.20 0.34
CA ALA A 171 0.27 10.42 -0.17
C ALA A 171 -0.77 9.68 0.71
N GLY A 172 -0.46 8.45 1.12
CA GLY A 172 -1.23 7.68 2.10
C GLY A 172 -1.38 8.41 3.43
N PHE A 173 -0.30 9.03 3.92
CA PHE A 173 -0.35 9.81 5.17
C PHE A 173 -1.27 11.04 5.04
N TYR A 174 -1.28 11.72 3.90
CA TYR A 174 -2.22 12.82 3.63
C TYR A 174 -3.67 12.35 3.59
N ALA A 175 -3.92 11.21 2.95
CA ALA A 175 -5.24 10.59 2.96
C ALA A 175 -5.68 10.24 4.38
N ALA A 176 -4.81 9.63 5.19
CA ALA A 176 -5.10 9.28 6.57
C ALA A 176 -5.48 10.52 7.38
N ALA A 177 -4.70 11.60 7.29
CA ALA A 177 -4.99 12.85 7.99
C ALA A 177 -6.35 13.45 7.59
N LEU A 178 -6.67 13.46 6.30
CA LEU A 178 -7.95 13.96 5.80
C LEU A 178 -9.12 13.11 6.29
N VAL A 179 -9.04 11.78 6.17
CA VAL A 179 -10.15 10.89 6.58
C VAL A 179 -10.33 10.92 8.10
N SER A 180 -9.25 10.92 8.87
CA SER A 180 -9.34 11.06 10.34
C SER A 180 -10.00 12.38 10.74
N LEU A 181 -9.74 13.48 10.03
CA LEU A 181 -10.45 14.74 10.26
C LEU A 181 -11.95 14.61 9.97
N LEU A 182 -12.33 14.02 8.83
CA LEU A 182 -13.74 13.81 8.47
C LEU A 182 -14.48 12.94 9.49
N VAL A 183 -13.86 11.84 9.91
CA VAL A 183 -14.40 10.97 10.97
C VAL A 183 -14.53 11.72 12.29
N SER A 184 -13.53 12.53 12.66
CA SER A 184 -13.59 13.32 13.89
C SER A 184 -14.74 14.33 13.86
N VAL A 185 -14.96 15.00 12.73
CA VAL A 185 -16.12 15.88 12.54
C VAL A 185 -17.43 15.10 12.68
N GLN A 186 -17.54 13.92 12.07
CA GLN A 186 -18.74 13.08 12.20
C GLN A 186 -19.00 12.63 13.64
N ILE A 187 -17.96 12.40 14.43
CA ILE A 187 -18.13 11.98 15.84
C ILE A 187 -18.59 13.16 16.71
N LEU A 188 -18.20 14.40 16.37
CA LEU A 188 -18.49 15.59 17.16
C LEU A 188 -19.87 16.21 16.91
N PHE A 189 -20.53 15.88 15.78
CA PHE A 189 -21.80 16.46 15.34
C PHE A 189 -22.84 15.38 15.02
#